data_AF-A0A969N9P6-F1
#
_entry.id   AF-A0A969N9P6-F1
#
_cell.length_a   1.000
_cell.length_b   1.000
_cell.length_c   1.000
_cell.angle_alpha   90.00
_cell.angle_beta   90.00
_cell.angle_gamma   90.00
#
_symmetry.space_group_name_H-M   'P 1'
#
loop_
_entity.id
_entity.type
_entity.pdbx_description
1 polymer ?
#
loop_
_entity_poly.entity_id
_entity_poly.type
_entity_poly.pdbx_seq_one_letter_code
_entity_poly.pdbx_strand_id
1 'polypeptide(L)'
;MKKSVALVLASGGARGMAHIGVIEELERQNFEITSISGCSIGAVVGGLYASGGLSQFKGWLLDLDKIDVFRLMDFTLSTHGFIKGNRVFNANKPFLTT
;
A
#
# COMPACT_ATOMS: atom_id res chain seq x y z
N MET A 1 4.13 -26.90 -13.45
CA MET A 1 3.42 -25.65 -13.84
C MET A 1 3.25 -24.80 -12.60
N LYS A 2 3.56 -23.50 -12.69
CA LYS A 2 3.33 -22.53 -11.61
C LYS A 2 1.83 -22.32 -11.46
N LYS A 3 1.31 -22.28 -10.22
CA LYS A 3 -0.13 -22.04 -9.98
C LYS A 3 -0.37 -20.53 -9.93
N SER A 4 -1.23 -20.02 -10.80
CA SER A 4 -1.56 -18.59 -10.84
C SER A 4 -2.63 -18.23 -9.80
N VAL A 5 -2.45 -17.10 -9.12
CA VAL A 5 -3.35 -16.59 -8.09
C VAL A 5 -3.55 -15.08 -8.21
N ALA A 6 -4.74 -14.62 -7.84
CA ALA A 6 -5.07 -13.22 -7.63
C ALA A 6 -5.13 -12.92 -6.14
N LEU A 7 -4.55 -11.80 -5.72
CA LEU A 7 -4.46 -11.39 -4.31
C LEU A 7 -5.39 -10.20 -4.02
N VAL A 8 -6.13 -10.28 -2.93
CA VAL A 8 -6.94 -9.18 -2.41
C VAL A 8 -6.47 -8.84 -1.00
N LEU A 9 -5.85 -7.67 -0.84
CA LEU A 9 -5.20 -7.23 0.38
C LEU A 9 -6.06 -6.19 1.11
N ALA A 10 -6.60 -6.58 2.27
CA ALA A 10 -7.41 -5.69 3.09
C ALA A 10 -6.57 -4.55 3.74
N SER A 11 -7.27 -3.53 4.23
CA SER A 11 -6.69 -2.56 5.18
C SER A 11 -6.36 -3.24 6.53
N GLY A 12 -5.66 -2.55 7.43
CA GLY A 12 -5.26 -3.14 8.72
C GLY A 12 -4.25 -2.35 9.55
N GLY A 13 -3.91 -1.11 9.15
CA GLY A 13 -2.89 -0.30 9.82
C GLY A 13 -1.56 -1.05 9.94
N ALA A 14 -0.89 -0.92 11.09
CA ALA A 14 0.39 -1.60 11.36
C ALA A 14 0.31 -3.14 11.27
N ARG A 15 -0.85 -3.76 11.53
CA ARG A 15 -1.01 -5.22 11.39
C ARG A 15 -1.04 -5.68 9.93
N GLY A 16 -1.32 -4.76 8.99
CA GLY A 16 -1.31 -5.04 7.56
C GLY A 16 0.07 -5.38 6.99
N MET A 17 1.14 -5.16 7.76
CA MET A 17 2.49 -5.60 7.37
C MET A 17 2.60 -7.12 7.21
N ALA A 18 1.68 -7.89 7.80
CA ALA A 18 1.57 -9.34 7.58
C ALA A 18 1.37 -9.72 6.10
N HIS A 19 0.81 -8.82 5.28
CA HIS A 19 0.65 -9.02 3.84
C HIS A 19 1.98 -9.28 3.14
N ILE A 20 3.10 -8.71 3.62
CA ILE A 20 4.44 -8.98 3.07
C ILE A 20 4.78 -10.46 3.23
N GLY A 21 4.57 -11.03 4.41
CA GLY A 21 4.86 -12.44 4.67
C GLY A 21 3.97 -13.39 3.86
N VAL A 22 2.70 -13.02 3.62
CA VAL A 22 1.80 -13.80 2.75
C VAL A 22 2.32 -13.85 1.31
N ILE A 23 2.78 -12.72 0.79
CA ILE A 23 3.36 -12.66 -0.56
C ILE A 23 4.62 -13.51 -0.64
N GLU A 24 5.54 -13.38 0.31
CA GLU A 24 6.79 -14.17 0.35
C GLU A 24 6.52 -15.67 0.47
N GLU A 25 5.48 -16.07 1.23
CA GLU A 25 5.04 -17.46 1.30
C GLU A 25 4.57 -17.98 -0.06
N LEU A 26 3.71 -17.22 -0.73
CA LEU A 26 3.16 -17.61 -2.03
C LEU A 26 4.27 -17.77 -3.06
N GLU A 27 5.24 -16.86 -3.11
CA GLU A 27 6.39 -16.98 -4.00
C GLU A 27 7.24 -18.21 -3.68
N ARG A 28 7.50 -18.48 -2.39
CA ARG A 28 8.26 -19.65 -1.95
C ARG A 28 7.57 -20.97 -2.29
N GLN A 29 6.25 -20.99 -2.22
CA GLN A 29 5.42 -22.13 -2.63
C GLN A 29 5.25 -22.24 -4.16
N ASN A 30 5.99 -21.41 -4.92
CA ASN A 30 5.98 -21.39 -6.37
C ASN A 30 4.60 -21.06 -6.96
N PHE A 31 3.88 -20.12 -6.33
CA PHE A 31 2.71 -19.47 -6.93
C PHE A 31 3.13 -18.28 -7.80
N GLU A 32 2.33 -17.99 -8.81
CA GLU A 32 2.45 -16.82 -9.67
C GLU A 32 1.35 -15.84 -9.31
N ILE A 33 1.72 -14.68 -8.76
CA ILE A 33 0.76 -13.63 -8.44
C ILE A 33 0.54 -12.81 -9.70
N THR A 34 -0.61 -12.97 -10.34
CA THR A 34 -0.91 -12.35 -11.64
C THR A 34 -1.65 -11.01 -11.51
N SER A 35 -2.29 -10.78 -10.37
CA SER A 35 -3.05 -9.57 -10.10
C SER A 35 -3.17 -9.31 -8.61
N ILE A 36 -3.21 -8.02 -8.24
CA ILE A 36 -3.37 -7.58 -6.86
C ILE A 36 -4.38 -6.45 -6.81
N SER A 37 -5.31 -6.53 -5.86
CA SER A 37 -6.14 -5.42 -5.42
C SER A 37 -5.87 -5.16 -3.95
N GLY A 38 -5.83 -3.89 -3.53
CA GLY A 38 -5.51 -3.54 -2.15
C GLY A 38 -6.21 -2.27 -1.65
N CYS A 39 -6.40 -2.18 -0.34
CA CYS A 39 -6.95 -0.99 0.33
C CYS A 39 -6.00 -0.49 1.45
N SER A 40 -5.73 0.83 1.49
CA SER A 40 -4.82 1.45 2.47
C SER A 40 -3.45 0.74 2.53
N ILE A 41 -3.07 0.15 3.66
CA ILE A 41 -1.82 -0.60 3.79
C ILE A 41 -1.71 -1.78 2.79
N GLY A 42 -2.83 -2.43 2.48
CA GLY A 42 -2.87 -3.48 1.45
C GLY A 42 -2.60 -2.93 0.05
N ALA A 43 -3.01 -1.69 -0.24
CA ALA A 43 -2.70 -1.02 -1.50
C ALA A 43 -1.21 -0.65 -1.59
N VAL A 44 -0.63 -0.18 -0.48
CA VAL A 44 0.80 0.15 -0.39
C VAL A 44 1.65 -1.11 -0.61
N VAL A 45 1.41 -2.17 0.17
CA VAL A 45 2.14 -3.44 0.05
C VAL A 45 1.96 -4.05 -1.35
N GLY A 46 0.72 -4.09 -1.86
CA GLY A 46 0.41 -4.63 -3.18
C GLY A 46 1.05 -3.84 -4.32
N GLY A 47 1.04 -2.51 -4.23
CA GLY A 47 1.69 -1.64 -5.21
C GLY A 47 3.21 -1.77 -5.20
N LEU A 48 3.83 -1.84 -4.02
CA LEU A 48 5.27 -2.07 -3.86
C LEU A 48 5.71 -3.44 -4.37
N TYR A 49 4.88 -4.47 -4.19
CA TYR A 49 5.13 -5.77 -4.80
C TYR A 49 5.10 -5.67 -6.32
N ALA A 50 4.03 -5.11 -6.88
CA ALA A 50 3.87 -5.00 -8.34
C ALA A 50 4.96 -4.14 -9.00
N SER A 51 5.55 -3.18 -8.27
CA SER A 51 6.66 -2.34 -8.75
C SER A 51 8.05 -2.92 -8.49
N GLY A 52 8.16 -4.05 -7.78
CA GLY A 52 9.45 -4.65 -7.39
C GLY A 52 10.15 -4.00 -6.19
N GLY A 53 9.50 -3.04 -5.52
CA GLY A 53 10.05 -2.31 -4.36
C GLY A 53 9.82 -2.97 -3.00
N LEU A 54 9.10 -4.09 -2.94
CA LEU A 54 8.67 -4.71 -1.68
C LEU A 54 9.85 -5.09 -0.76
N SER A 55 10.93 -5.65 -1.32
CA SER A 55 12.11 -6.07 -0.54
C SER A 55 12.81 -4.90 0.14
N GLN A 56 12.96 -3.77 -0.55
CA GLN A 56 13.56 -2.56 0.01
C GLN A 56 12.69 -1.98 1.12
N PHE A 57 11.37 -1.94 0.91
CA PHE A 57 10.42 -1.48 1.91
C PHE A 57 10.42 -2.36 3.16
N LYS A 58 10.48 -3.69 3.00
CA LYS A 58 10.64 -4.62 4.12
C LYS A 58 11.92 -4.36 4.90
N GLY A 59 13.05 -4.13 4.23
CA GLY A 59 14.32 -3.79 4.88
C GLY A 59 14.19 -2.55 5.75
N TRP A 60 13.71 -1.44 5.15
CA TRP A 60 13.43 -0.20 5.88
C TRP A 60 12.50 -0.43 7.07
N LEU A 61 11.45 -1.25 6.93
CA LEU A 61 10.51 -1.54 8.01
C LEU A 61 11.16 -2.29 9.18
N LEU A 62 12.02 -3.25 8.90
CA LEU A 62 12.73 -4.03 9.93
C LEU A 62 13.75 -3.20 10.69
N ASP A 63 14.25 -2.12 10.07
CA ASP A 63 15.20 -1.18 10.65
C ASP A 63 14.53 -0.04 11.45
N LEU A 64 13.19 -0.03 11.59
CA LEU A 64 12.46 1.02 12.32
C LEU A 64 12.62 0.91 13.83
N ASP A 65 13.11 1.97 14.46
CA ASP A 65 13.14 2.12 15.91
C ASP A 65 11.77 2.53 16.48
N LYS A 66 11.57 2.34 17.80
CA LYS A 66 10.32 2.73 18.50
C LYS A 66 9.93 4.20 18.31
N ILE A 67 10.90 5.09 18.11
CA ILE A 67 10.69 6.52 17.84
C ILE A 67 10.15 6.73 16.42
N ASP A 68 10.64 5.97 15.44
CA ASP A 68 10.16 6.06 14.07
C ASP A 68 8.77 5.44 13.92
N VAL A 69 8.50 4.35 14.63
CA VAL A 69 7.14 3.79 14.76
C VAL A 69 6.18 4.82 15.37
N PHE A 70 6.60 5.55 16.43
CA PHE A 70 5.80 6.62 17.03
C PHE A 70 5.52 7.77 16.05
N ARG A 71 6.51 8.18 15.24
CA ARG A 71 6.37 9.21 14.19
C ARG A 71 5.49 8.77 13.01
N LEU A 72 5.50 7.49 12.67
CA LEU A 72 4.61 6.92 11.64
C LEU A 72 3.18 6.70 12.16
N MET A 73 3.01 6.58 13.48
CA MET A 73 1.72 6.49 14.18
C MET A 73 0.99 7.83 14.31
N ASP A 74 1.59 8.96 13.92
CA ASP A 74 0.90 10.25 13.70
C ASP A 74 -0.02 10.13 12.47
N PHE A 75 -1.00 9.23 12.57
CA PHE A 75 -2.22 9.31 11.79
C PHE A 75 -2.86 10.63 12.14
N THR A 76 -2.60 11.65 11.34
CA THR A 76 -3.41 12.85 11.26
C THR A 76 -4.79 12.45 10.75
N LEU A 77 -5.58 11.78 11.60
CA LEU A 77 -7.03 11.77 11.51
C LEU A 77 -7.48 13.17 11.90
N SER A 78 -7.34 14.11 10.96
CA SER A 78 -8.00 15.41 11.07
C SER A 78 -9.49 15.15 11.24
N THR A 79 -10.01 15.40 12.43
CA THR A 79 -11.42 15.32 12.86
C THR A 79 -12.30 16.40 12.21
N HIS A 80 -11.96 16.83 10.98
CA HIS A 80 -12.55 18.01 10.35
C HIS A 80 -12.78 17.90 8.83
N GLY A 81 -13.25 16.75 8.35
CA GLY A 81 -14.12 16.69 7.17
C GLY A 81 -13.49 16.89 5.78
N PHE A 82 -14.30 16.49 4.78
CA PHE A 82 -14.00 16.42 3.35
C PHE A 82 -13.46 17.74 2.78
N ILE A 83 -12.27 17.66 2.18
CA ILE A 83 -11.68 18.71 1.36
C ILE A 83 -12.72 19.18 0.34
N LYS A 84 -13.05 20.47 0.39
CA LYS A 84 -14.11 21.13 -0.39
C LYS A 84 -13.92 21.12 -1.91
N GLY A 85 -12.98 20.32 -2.45
CA GLY A 85 -12.77 19.97 -3.87
C GLY A 85 -12.43 21.10 -4.86
N ASN A 86 -12.78 22.34 -4.53
CA ASN A 86 -12.87 23.45 -5.49
C ASN A 86 -11.52 23.91 -6.03
N ARG A 87 -10.42 23.73 -5.28
CA ARG A 87 -9.07 24.04 -5.79
C ARG A 87 -8.57 23.01 -6.79
N VAL A 88 -8.86 21.72 -6.58
CA VAL A 88 -8.46 20.65 -7.49
C VAL A 88 -9.25 20.74 -8.78
N PHE A 89 -10.58 20.97 -8.71
CA PHE A 89 -11.38 21.18 -9.92
C PHE A 89 -10.98 22.44 -10.71
N ASN A 90 -10.66 23.55 -10.06
CA ASN A 90 -10.21 24.76 -10.77
C ASN A 90 -8.78 24.63 -11.33
N ALA A 91 -7.89 23.86 -10.70
CA ALA A 91 -6.54 23.61 -11.22
C ALA A 91 -6.53 22.72 -12.48
N ASN A 92 -7.54 21.87 -12.65
CA ASN A 92 -7.65 20.98 -13.81
C ASN A 92 -8.39 21.61 -15.01
N LYS A 93 -9.07 22.75 -14.83
CA LYS A 93 -9.80 23.46 -15.91
C LYS A 93 -8.98 23.76 -17.19
N PRO A 94 -7.68 24.11 -17.12
CA PRO A 94 -6.89 24.37 -18.33
C PRO A 94 -6.51 23.10 -19.11
N PHE A 95 -6.50 21.94 -18.45
CA PHE A 95 -6.11 20.65 -19.05
C PHE A 95 -7.31 19.81 -19.51
N LEU A 96 -8.51 20.25 -19.16
CA LEU A 96 -9.78 19.67 -19.59
C LEU A 96 -10.40 20.60 -20.63
N THR A 97 -9.83 20.59 -21.83
CA THR A 97 -10.39 21.29 -23.01
C THR A 97 -11.54 20.46 -23.59
N THR A 98 -12.67 21.13 -23.84
CA THR A 98 -13.77 20.66 -24.69
C THR A 98 -13.31 20.48 -26.13
#